data_AF-A0AAN9ES98-F1
#
_entry.id   AF-A0AAN9ES98-F1
#
_cell.length_a   1.000
_cell.length_b   1.000
_cell.length_c   1.000
_cell.angle_alpha   90.00
_cell.angle_beta   90.00
_cell.angle_gamma   90.00
#
_symmetry.space_group_name_H-M   'P 1'
#
loop_
_entity.id
_entity.type
_entity.pdbx_description
1 polymer ?
#
loop_
_entity_poly.entity_id
_entity_poly.type
_entity_poly.pdbx_seq_one_letter_code
_entity_poly.pdbx_strand_id
1 'polypeptide(L)'
;MVAAAATVTTADGVGYGGAWPVRLVMANEMEIKAKDDKAIEIALYDTKSNSIVTEGSMSSTKIEICVLDGEFGSEDNWTADEFKAKTLHQRDDKAKLLRGDTVITLQNGVGYISNILFTDNSSWTRSRQFRLGAKVVQSTSNEANIKEGITKPFIVKHFRREAVMKNKRPSLNDEIIGNISRKSWDTIIEQAKTCSIDDDDIRYIYHSSASERSISLFFNCIYEVVEVSFNGQNPCSLESLNLDEKVGI
;
A
#
# COMPACT_ATOMS: atom_id res chain seq x y z
N MET A 1 -0.92 -30.97 -8.89
CA MET A 1 -0.71 -29.55 -9.18
C MET A 1 0.10 -29.02 -8.03
N VAL A 2 1.12 -28.22 -8.31
CA VAL A 2 1.99 -27.64 -7.29
C VAL A 2 1.82 -26.13 -7.41
N ALA A 3 1.79 -25.38 -6.31
CA ALA A 3 1.59 -23.94 -6.32
C ALA A 3 2.77 -23.25 -5.65
N ALA A 4 3.26 -22.18 -6.27
CA ALA A 4 4.18 -21.27 -5.58
C ALA A 4 3.36 -20.35 -4.66
N ALA A 5 3.87 -20.09 -3.47
CA ALA A 5 3.35 -19.07 -2.58
C ALA A 5 4.48 -18.08 -2.24
N ALA A 6 4.17 -16.79 -2.35
CA ALA A 6 5.05 -15.72 -1.90
C ALA A 6 4.32 -14.93 -0.82
N THR A 7 4.95 -14.78 0.35
CA THR A 7 4.34 -14.01 1.44
C THR A 7 5.12 -12.72 1.62
N VAL A 8 4.45 -11.59 1.37
CA VAL A 8 4.94 -10.28 1.77
C VAL A 8 4.01 -9.72 2.84
N THR A 9 4.59 -9.43 3.99
CA THR A 9 3.95 -8.78 5.13
C THR A 9 4.93 -7.68 5.57
N THR A 10 4.46 -6.49 5.90
CA THR A 10 5.32 -5.41 6.42
C THR A 10 5.21 -5.39 7.93
N ALA A 11 6.25 -4.87 8.60
CA ALA A 11 6.07 -4.36 9.94
C ALA A 11 5.02 -3.23 9.88
N ASP A 12 4.05 -3.26 10.78
CA ASP A 12 3.06 -2.21 10.90
C ASP A 12 3.79 -0.88 11.06
N GLY A 13 3.58 0.04 10.11
CA GLY A 13 3.95 1.42 10.33
C GLY A 13 3.27 1.87 11.62
N VAL A 14 4.07 2.36 12.58
CA VAL A 14 3.64 2.68 13.94
C VAL A 14 2.36 3.51 13.92
N GLY A 15 1.23 2.84 14.11
CA GLY A 15 -0.11 3.42 14.17
C GLY A 15 -0.64 3.25 15.58
N TYR A 16 -0.75 4.36 16.31
CA TYR A 16 -1.42 4.41 17.58
C TYR A 16 -2.92 4.10 17.38
N GLY A 17 -3.37 2.96 17.93
CA GLY A 17 -4.74 2.72 18.38
C GLY A 17 -5.83 2.51 17.31
N GLY A 18 -6.46 1.34 17.33
CA GLY A 18 -7.78 1.10 16.73
C GLY A 18 -7.78 0.07 15.60
N ALA A 19 -8.46 -1.05 15.83
CA ALA A 19 -8.57 -2.19 14.92
C ALA A 19 -9.32 -1.84 13.61
N TRP A 20 -8.55 -1.68 12.53
CA TRP A 20 -8.99 -1.84 11.15
C TRP A 20 -8.02 -2.81 10.46
N PRO A 21 -8.43 -3.56 9.41
CA PRO A 21 -7.49 -4.41 8.69
C PRO A 21 -6.40 -3.49 8.10
N VAL A 22 -5.20 -3.55 8.68
CA VAL A 22 -4.07 -2.69 8.30
C VAL A 22 -3.80 -2.90 6.81
N ARG A 23 -4.21 -1.93 6.00
CA ARG A 23 -3.96 -1.93 4.57
C ARG A 23 -2.44 -1.80 4.41
N LEU A 24 -1.81 -2.78 3.77
CA LEU A 24 -0.36 -2.82 3.65
C LEU A 24 0.12 -1.65 2.79
N VAL A 25 1.02 -0.81 3.33
CA VAL A 25 1.57 0.37 2.64
C VAL A 25 3.09 0.28 2.60
N MET A 26 3.66 0.40 1.41
CA MET A 26 5.10 0.46 1.14
C MET A 26 5.47 1.81 0.54
N ALA A 27 6.75 2.16 0.55
CA ALA A 27 7.28 3.29 -0.20
C ALA A 27 8.11 2.77 -1.38
N ASN A 28 7.98 3.37 -2.57
CA ASN A 28 8.88 3.07 -3.69
C ASN A 28 10.33 3.50 -3.36
N GLU A 29 11.34 3.05 -4.08
CA GLU A 29 12.77 3.33 -3.76
C GLU A 29 13.26 2.81 -2.39
N MET A 30 12.42 2.12 -1.63
CA MET A 30 12.80 1.38 -0.43
C MET A 30 12.78 -0.13 -0.71
N GLU A 31 13.70 -0.85 -0.06
CA GLU A 31 13.73 -2.30 -0.14
C GLU A 31 12.42 -2.91 0.39
N ILE A 32 11.86 -3.83 -0.39
CA ILE A 32 10.70 -4.61 0.01
C ILE A 32 11.20 -5.76 0.89
N LYS A 33 10.64 -5.85 2.09
CA LYS A 33 10.97 -6.88 3.07
C LYS A 33 9.72 -7.55 3.60
N ALA A 34 9.89 -8.79 4.06
CA ALA A 34 8.88 -9.49 4.84
C ALA A 34 8.82 -8.92 6.27
N LYS A 35 7.88 -9.43 7.06
CA LYS A 35 7.73 -9.05 8.46
C LYS A 35 9.03 -9.32 9.21
N ASP A 36 9.31 -8.47 10.20
CA ASP A 36 10.55 -8.50 10.99
C ASP A 36 11.82 -8.18 10.20
N ASP A 37 11.72 -7.38 9.12
CA ASP A 37 12.85 -6.89 8.32
C ASP A 37 13.63 -8.01 7.59
N LYS A 38 12.96 -9.14 7.31
CA LYS A 38 13.56 -10.32 6.66
C LYS A 38 13.38 -10.31 5.14
N ALA A 39 14.18 -11.14 4.46
CA ALA A 39 13.97 -11.47 3.05
C ALA A 39 12.58 -12.10 2.84
N ILE A 40 12.00 -11.87 1.66
CA ILE A 40 10.72 -12.46 1.28
C ILE A 40 10.93 -13.94 0.99
N GLU A 41 10.19 -14.79 1.68
CA GLU A 41 10.20 -16.23 1.46
C GLU A 41 9.21 -16.61 0.35
N ILE A 42 9.68 -17.48 -0.54
CA ILE A 42 8.91 -18.11 -1.60
C ILE A 42 9.03 -19.61 -1.40
N ALA A 43 7.90 -20.28 -1.25
CA ALA A 43 7.85 -21.71 -1.02
C ALA A 43 6.93 -22.40 -2.03
N LEU A 44 7.34 -23.59 -2.46
CA LEU A 44 6.62 -24.42 -3.41
C LEU A 44 5.83 -25.50 -2.66
N TYR A 45 4.51 -25.48 -2.79
CA TYR A 45 3.61 -26.39 -2.08
C TYR A 45 2.94 -27.39 -3.03
N ASP A 46 2.94 -28.66 -2.63
CA ASP A 46 2.06 -29.65 -3.24
C ASP A 46 0.62 -29.41 -2.76
N THR A 47 -0.31 -29.17 -3.69
CA THR A 47 -1.68 -28.77 -3.34
C THR A 47 -2.52 -29.89 -2.75
N LYS A 48 -2.10 -31.16 -2.86
CA LYS A 48 -2.83 -32.32 -2.30
C LYS A 48 -2.43 -32.57 -0.86
N SER A 49 -1.13 -32.51 -0.58
CA SER A 49 -0.55 -32.75 0.75
C SER A 49 -0.43 -31.48 1.59
N ASN A 50 -0.53 -30.31 0.97
CA ASN A 50 -0.27 -29.01 1.60
C ASN A 50 1.10 -28.94 2.28
N SER A 51 2.10 -29.59 1.68
CA SER A 51 3.48 -29.66 2.18
C SER A 51 4.47 -29.08 1.17
N ILE A 52 5.62 -28.61 1.67
CA ILE A 52 6.67 -28.06 0.81
C ILE A 52 7.29 -29.18 -0.01
N VAL A 53 7.46 -28.96 -1.30
CA VAL A 53 8.11 -29.90 -2.22
C VAL A 53 9.63 -29.80 -2.06
N THR A 54 10.18 -30.62 -1.18
CA THR A 54 11.62 -30.59 -0.83
C THR A 54 12.50 -31.42 -1.77
N GLU A 55 11.93 -32.31 -2.56
CA GLU A 55 12.66 -33.25 -3.41
C GLU A 55 12.21 -33.20 -4.88
N GLY A 56 13.03 -33.76 -5.78
CA GLY A 56 12.77 -33.80 -7.21
C GLY A 56 13.16 -32.52 -7.96
N SER A 57 13.00 -32.54 -9.28
CA SER A 57 13.37 -31.44 -10.19
C SER A 57 12.68 -30.11 -9.84
N MET A 58 11.42 -30.19 -9.38
CA MET A 58 10.62 -29.02 -9.03
C MET A 58 11.15 -28.26 -7.80
N SER A 59 11.82 -28.94 -6.86
CA SER A 59 12.36 -28.32 -5.65
C SER A 59 13.48 -27.29 -5.92
N SER A 60 14.05 -27.30 -7.13
CA SER A 60 15.12 -26.40 -7.59
C SER A 60 14.68 -25.45 -8.73
N THR A 61 13.37 -25.21 -8.84
CA THR A 61 12.80 -24.40 -9.93
C THR A 61 13.26 -22.93 -9.85
N LYS A 62 13.48 -22.30 -11.00
CA LYS A 62 13.71 -20.85 -11.10
C LYS A 62 12.40 -20.08 -11.10
N ILE A 63 12.27 -19.14 -10.16
CA ILE A 63 11.08 -18.30 -9.98
C ILE A 63 11.44 -16.84 -10.26
N GLU A 64 10.61 -16.17 -11.06
CA GLU A 64 10.62 -14.72 -11.27
C GLU A 64 9.50 -14.06 -10.47
N ILE A 65 9.85 -12.99 -9.76
CA ILE A 65 8.91 -12.08 -9.15
C ILE A 65 8.54 -10.98 -10.13
N CYS A 66 7.24 -10.76 -10.28
CA CYS A 66 6.66 -9.70 -11.10
C CYS A 66 5.61 -8.90 -10.33
N VAL A 67 5.12 -7.82 -10.94
CA VAL A 67 4.07 -6.98 -10.36
C VAL A 67 2.77 -7.23 -11.09
N LEU A 68 1.66 -7.29 -10.36
CA LEU A 68 0.31 -7.48 -10.89
C LEU A 68 -0.59 -6.31 -10.43
N ASP A 69 -1.69 -6.10 -11.14
CA ASP A 69 -2.74 -5.18 -10.69
C ASP A 69 -3.32 -5.64 -9.34
N GLY A 70 -3.55 -4.72 -8.41
CA GLY A 70 -4.14 -4.99 -7.10
C GLY A 70 -5.50 -5.68 -7.15
N GLU A 71 -6.29 -5.48 -8.21
CA GLU A 71 -7.59 -6.15 -8.39
C GLU A 71 -7.46 -7.61 -8.88
N PHE A 72 -6.30 -8.01 -9.40
CA PHE A 72 -6.12 -9.37 -9.93
C PHE A 72 -6.12 -10.44 -8.83
N GLY A 73 -6.64 -11.63 -9.15
CA GLY A 73 -6.61 -12.77 -8.25
C GLY A 73 -7.58 -12.66 -7.07
N SER A 74 -8.76 -12.07 -7.31
CA SER A 74 -9.92 -12.22 -6.41
C SER A 74 -10.48 -13.66 -6.43
N GLU A 75 -10.26 -14.38 -7.53
CA GLU A 75 -10.63 -15.78 -7.71
C GLU A 75 -9.35 -16.60 -7.91
N ASP A 76 -9.18 -17.70 -7.16
CA ASP A 76 -7.99 -18.56 -7.22
C ASP A 76 -7.97 -19.48 -8.45
N ASN A 77 -8.61 -19.10 -9.56
CA ASN A 77 -8.78 -19.96 -10.75
C ASN A 77 -8.39 -19.28 -12.07
N TRP A 78 -7.34 -18.47 -12.06
CA TRP A 78 -6.79 -17.90 -13.29
C TRP A 78 -5.98 -18.91 -14.11
N THR A 79 -5.91 -18.64 -15.41
CA THR A 79 -4.99 -19.28 -16.36
C THR A 79 -3.65 -18.55 -16.41
N ALA A 80 -2.62 -19.22 -16.95
CA ALA A 80 -1.30 -18.61 -17.15
C ALA A 80 -1.35 -17.39 -18.09
N ASP A 81 -2.24 -17.40 -19.09
CA ASP A 81 -2.44 -16.28 -20.01
C ASP A 81 -3.11 -15.08 -19.31
N GLU A 82 -4.10 -15.33 -18.46
CA GLU A 82 -4.72 -14.28 -17.63
C GLU A 82 -3.71 -13.66 -16.67
N PHE A 83 -2.89 -14.48 -16.00
CA PHE A 83 -1.80 -14.00 -15.14
C PHE A 83 -0.83 -13.11 -15.91
N LYS A 84 -0.40 -13.57 -17.10
CA LYS A 84 0.51 -12.81 -17.97
C LYS A 84 -0.12 -11.50 -18.42
N ALA A 85 -1.40 -11.50 -18.80
CA ALA A 85 -2.12 -10.30 -19.21
C ALA A 85 -2.30 -9.28 -18.08
N LYS A 86 -2.27 -9.73 -16.83
CA LYS A 86 -2.42 -8.89 -15.62
C LYS A 86 -1.09 -8.50 -14.99
N THR A 87 0.02 -8.94 -15.58
CA THR A 87 1.37 -8.50 -15.21
C THR A 87 1.55 -7.05 -15.64
N LEU A 88 1.83 -6.19 -14.68
CA LEU A 88 2.07 -4.78 -14.90
C LEU A 88 3.50 -4.56 -15.38
N HIS A 89 3.62 -3.73 -16.41
CA HIS A 89 4.87 -3.20 -16.89
C HIS A 89 5.03 -1.75 -16.47
N GLN A 90 6.26 -1.25 -16.53
CA GLN A 90 6.54 0.16 -16.32
C GLN A 90 5.79 1.03 -17.33
N ARG A 91 5.50 2.28 -16.93
CA ARG A 91 5.04 3.31 -17.85
C ARG A 91 6.09 3.58 -18.92
N ASP A 92 5.67 4.05 -20.09
CA ASP A 92 6.52 4.28 -21.26
C ASP A 92 7.76 5.14 -20.97
N ASP A 93 7.67 6.04 -19.98
CA ASP A 93 8.73 6.95 -19.56
C ASP A 93 9.60 6.46 -18.38
N LYS A 94 9.37 5.24 -17.87
CA LYS A 94 9.97 4.75 -16.62
C LYS A 94 10.87 3.53 -16.83
N ALA A 95 11.81 3.34 -15.90
CA ALA A 95 12.55 2.10 -15.78
C ALA A 95 11.62 0.95 -15.32
N LYS A 96 12.09 -0.31 -15.40
CA LYS A 96 11.36 -1.49 -14.91
C LYS A 96 10.71 -1.23 -13.54
N LEU A 97 9.46 -1.67 -13.38
CA LEU A 97 8.65 -1.39 -12.19
C LEU A 97 9.24 -1.99 -10.91
N LEU A 98 9.91 -3.14 -11.03
CA LEU A 98 10.78 -3.71 -10.00
C LEU A 98 12.24 -3.58 -10.42
N ARG A 99 13.08 -3.16 -9.46
CA ARG A 99 14.53 -3.13 -9.57
C ARG A 99 15.12 -4.06 -8.51
N GLY A 100 16.24 -4.70 -8.84
CA GLY A 100 16.93 -5.62 -7.94
C GLY A 100 16.95 -7.06 -8.45
N ASP A 101 17.17 -7.99 -7.53
CA ASP A 101 17.27 -9.43 -7.81
C ASP A 101 15.89 -10.05 -7.90
N THR A 102 15.20 -9.92 -9.05
CA THR A 102 13.81 -10.40 -9.21
C THR A 102 13.69 -11.88 -9.55
N VAL A 103 14.80 -12.60 -9.74
CA VAL A 103 14.82 -14.01 -10.12
C VAL A 103 15.63 -14.80 -9.11
N ILE A 104 15.05 -15.88 -8.59
CA ILE A 104 15.71 -16.78 -7.65
C ILE A 104 15.62 -18.24 -8.12
N THR A 105 16.46 -19.09 -7.55
CA THR A 105 16.37 -20.55 -7.72
C THR A 105 16.00 -21.15 -6.38
N LEU A 106 14.93 -21.93 -6.32
CA LEU A 106 14.54 -22.62 -5.10
C LEU A 106 15.63 -23.60 -4.66
N GLN A 107 15.72 -23.85 -3.36
CA GLN A 107 16.57 -24.85 -2.73
C GLN A 107 15.68 -25.66 -1.79
N ASN A 108 15.53 -26.97 -2.05
CA ASN A 108 14.59 -27.83 -1.33
C ASN A 108 13.17 -27.23 -1.27
N GLY A 109 12.72 -26.62 -2.38
CA GLY A 109 11.38 -26.04 -2.51
C GLY A 109 11.20 -24.65 -1.90
N VAL A 110 12.25 -24.06 -1.30
CA VAL A 110 12.19 -22.74 -0.65
C VAL A 110 13.26 -21.81 -1.23
N GLY A 111 12.94 -20.53 -1.37
CA GLY A 111 13.88 -19.51 -1.79
C GLY A 111 13.58 -18.17 -1.13
N TYR A 112 14.61 -17.33 -1.08
CA TYR A 112 14.56 -16.03 -0.42
C TYR A 112 14.96 -14.93 -1.39
N ILE A 113 14.16 -13.87 -1.45
CA ILE A 113 14.41 -12.72 -2.30
C ILE A 113 14.61 -11.46 -1.43
N SER A 114 15.62 -10.68 -1.77
CA SER A 114 16.04 -9.45 -1.07
C SER A 114 16.48 -8.43 -2.10
N ASN A 115 16.79 -7.20 -1.67
CA ASN A 115 17.28 -6.13 -2.54
C ASN A 115 16.34 -5.76 -3.69
N ILE A 116 15.05 -6.07 -3.57
CA ILE A 116 14.05 -5.66 -4.55
C ILE A 116 13.32 -4.41 -4.08
N LEU A 117 13.05 -3.48 -4.99
CA LEU A 117 12.31 -2.25 -4.72
C LEU A 117 11.41 -1.89 -5.90
N PHE A 118 10.36 -1.13 -5.61
CA PHE A 118 9.53 -0.51 -6.63
C PHE A 118 10.17 0.77 -7.13
N THR A 119 10.19 1.00 -8.45
CA THR A 119 10.66 2.27 -9.03
C THR A 119 9.54 3.30 -9.15
N ASP A 120 8.29 2.87 -9.10
CA ASP A 120 7.11 3.73 -9.18
C ASP A 120 6.11 3.39 -8.06
N ASN A 121 5.19 4.31 -7.82
CA ASN A 121 4.10 4.16 -6.86
C ASN A 121 2.89 3.48 -7.51
N SER A 122 1.91 3.03 -6.73
CA SER A 122 0.72 2.34 -7.22
C SER A 122 -0.42 3.28 -7.62
N SER A 123 -0.26 4.60 -7.49
CA SER A 123 -1.38 5.52 -7.72
C SER A 123 -1.82 5.57 -9.19
N TRP A 124 -0.97 5.21 -10.16
CA TRP A 124 -1.36 5.27 -11.57
C TRP A 124 -2.23 4.09 -12.02
N THR A 125 -2.40 3.05 -11.20
CA THR A 125 -3.35 1.97 -11.49
C THR A 125 -4.76 2.33 -11.05
N ARG A 126 -5.75 1.70 -11.68
CA ARG A 126 -7.17 1.88 -11.31
C ARG A 126 -7.43 1.54 -9.84
N SER A 127 -6.88 0.42 -9.39
CA SER A 127 -7.04 -0.10 -8.02
C SER A 127 -6.22 0.67 -6.98
N ARG A 128 -5.32 1.57 -7.41
CA ARG A 128 -4.32 2.26 -6.59
C ARG A 128 -3.42 1.29 -5.80
N GLN A 129 -3.41 0.02 -6.17
CA GLN A 129 -2.75 -1.07 -5.46
C GLN A 129 -1.96 -1.95 -6.44
N PHE A 130 -0.95 -2.61 -5.91
CA PHE A 130 -0.17 -3.65 -6.58
C PHE A 130 -0.29 -4.98 -5.84
N ARG A 131 0.10 -6.06 -6.51
CA ARG A 131 0.45 -7.35 -5.92
C ARG A 131 1.81 -7.79 -6.42
N LEU A 132 2.52 -8.61 -5.64
CA LEU A 132 3.61 -9.40 -6.18
C LEU A 132 3.07 -10.73 -6.71
N GLY A 133 3.53 -11.10 -7.89
CA GLY A 133 3.34 -12.41 -8.49
C GLY A 133 4.63 -13.21 -8.49
N ALA A 134 4.55 -14.52 -8.35
CA ALA A 134 5.65 -15.46 -8.44
C ALA A 134 5.36 -16.48 -9.54
N LYS A 135 6.18 -16.53 -10.59
CA LYS A 135 6.00 -17.42 -11.75
C LYS A 135 7.28 -18.15 -12.12
N VAL A 136 7.17 -19.27 -12.80
CA VAL A 136 8.34 -20.03 -13.29
C VAL A 136 8.98 -19.32 -14.49
N VAL A 137 10.31 -19.25 -14.53
CA VAL A 137 11.05 -18.51 -15.58
C VAL A 137 11.01 -19.22 -16.94
N GLN A 138 11.02 -20.55 -16.96
CA GLN A 138 10.94 -21.39 -18.16
C GLN A 138 10.72 -22.84 -17.71
N SER A 139 9.62 -23.47 -18.14
CA SER A 139 9.33 -24.87 -17.84
C SER A 139 10.18 -25.77 -18.73
N THR A 140 11.27 -26.33 -18.20
CA THR A 140 11.92 -27.45 -18.88
C THR A 140 11.08 -28.70 -18.66
N SER A 141 10.34 -29.10 -19.70
CA SER A 141 9.57 -30.34 -19.85
C SER A 141 8.26 -30.47 -19.03
N ASN A 142 7.37 -31.31 -19.58
CA ASN A 142 5.95 -31.51 -19.25
C ASN A 142 5.66 -32.12 -17.86
N GLU A 143 6.51 -31.92 -16.87
CA GLU A 143 6.38 -32.51 -15.54
C GLU A 143 5.77 -31.50 -14.57
N ALA A 144 4.44 -31.59 -14.44
CA ALA A 144 3.59 -30.86 -13.50
C ALA A 144 3.54 -29.32 -13.68
N ASN A 145 2.34 -28.81 -14.01
CA ASN A 145 2.06 -27.38 -14.04
C ASN A 145 2.19 -26.80 -12.62
N ILE A 146 3.30 -26.11 -12.37
CA ILE A 146 3.45 -25.23 -11.21
C ILE A 146 2.57 -24.01 -11.46
N LYS A 147 1.61 -23.77 -10.57
CA LYS A 147 0.74 -22.60 -10.59
C LYS A 147 1.43 -21.40 -9.97
N GLU A 148 1.18 -20.23 -10.54
CA GLU A 148 1.72 -18.96 -10.04
C GLU A 148 1.19 -18.63 -8.65
N GLY A 149 2.04 -17.98 -7.85
CA GLY A 149 1.69 -17.42 -6.56
C GLY A 149 1.38 -15.94 -6.65
N ILE A 150 0.47 -15.44 -5.81
CA ILE A 150 0.22 -14.00 -5.66
C ILE A 150 0.16 -13.60 -4.19
N THR A 151 0.55 -12.37 -3.89
CA THR A 151 0.33 -11.78 -2.57
C THR A 151 -1.08 -11.20 -2.44
N LYS A 152 -1.45 -10.82 -1.22
CA LYS A 152 -2.52 -9.83 -0.98
C LYS A 152 -2.17 -8.48 -1.63
N PRO A 153 -3.17 -7.66 -1.98
CA PRO A 153 -2.92 -6.35 -2.58
C PRO A 153 -2.39 -5.36 -1.55
N PHE A 154 -1.52 -4.46 -1.98
CA PHE A 154 -0.90 -3.44 -1.14
C PHE A 154 -0.68 -2.13 -1.89
N ILE A 155 -0.58 -1.04 -1.15
CA ILE A 155 -0.36 0.30 -1.70
C ILE A 155 1.14 0.56 -1.71
N VAL A 156 1.67 1.07 -2.81
CA VAL A 156 3.02 1.61 -2.89
C VAL A 156 2.90 3.12 -3.02
N LYS A 157 3.28 3.86 -1.98
CA LYS A 157 3.33 5.32 -2.00
C LYS A 157 4.65 5.79 -2.56
N HIS A 158 4.64 7.02 -3.07
CA HIS A 158 5.88 7.67 -3.46
C HIS A 158 6.73 7.94 -2.20
N PHE A 159 7.99 7.51 -2.21
CA PHE A 159 8.96 7.85 -1.21
C PHE A 159 9.28 9.32 -1.32
N ARG A 160 8.72 10.05 -0.37
CA ARG A 160 9.18 11.39 -0.06
C ARG A 160 10.37 11.18 0.85
N ARG A 161 11.59 11.49 0.38
CA ARG A 161 12.77 11.62 1.25
C ARG A 161 12.34 12.40 2.49
N GLU A 162 12.85 11.99 3.66
CA GLU A 162 12.59 12.66 4.94
C GLU A 162 12.45 14.15 4.72
N ALA A 163 11.28 14.66 5.06
CA ALA A 163 11.01 16.06 5.10
C ALA A 163 11.97 16.66 6.12
N VAL A 164 13.17 17.04 5.67
CA VAL A 164 14.00 17.96 6.42
C VAL A 164 13.14 19.21 6.56
N MET A 165 12.52 19.33 7.73
CA MET A 165 11.80 20.50 8.23
C MET A 165 10.53 20.92 7.49
N LYS A 166 9.60 20.04 7.10
CA LYS A 166 8.21 20.53 6.93
C LYS A 166 7.55 20.56 8.30
N ASN A 167 7.30 21.77 8.82
CA ASN A 167 6.57 21.95 10.06
C ASN A 167 5.27 21.15 10.02
N LYS A 168 4.96 20.44 11.11
CA LYS A 168 3.67 19.72 11.27
C LYS A 168 2.46 20.63 11.08
N ARG A 169 2.66 21.95 11.14
CA ARG A 169 1.74 23.00 10.74
C ARG A 169 2.51 23.95 9.82
N PRO A 170 2.37 23.83 8.49
CA PRO A 170 2.93 24.81 7.58
C PRO A 170 2.42 26.19 7.97
N SER A 171 3.33 27.10 8.34
CA SER A 171 2.97 28.48 8.63
C SER A 171 3.19 29.34 7.39
N LEU A 172 2.42 30.41 7.22
CA LEU A 172 2.66 31.41 6.17
C LEU A 172 4.07 32.02 6.21
N ASN A 173 4.77 31.87 7.35
CA ASN A 173 6.12 32.38 7.58
C ASN A 173 7.20 31.29 7.41
N ASP A 174 6.85 30.06 7.03
CA ASP A 174 7.85 29.03 6.74
C ASP A 174 8.63 29.42 5.48
N GLU A 175 9.96 29.54 5.57
CA GLU A 175 10.87 29.87 4.45
C GLU A 175 10.73 28.96 3.22
N ILE A 176 10.05 27.83 3.38
CA ILE A 176 9.85 26.77 2.37
C ILE A 176 8.96 27.26 1.22
N ILE A 177 8.18 28.31 1.45
CA ILE A 177 7.33 28.87 0.43
C ILE A 177 7.79 30.31 0.24
N GLY A 178 8.60 30.51 -0.80
CA GLY A 178 9.14 31.82 -1.16
C GLY A 178 8.05 32.90 -1.16
N ASN A 179 8.47 34.17 -1.12
CA ASN A 179 7.63 35.34 -0.89
C ASN A 179 6.40 35.44 -1.84
N ILE A 180 5.33 34.71 -1.53
CA ILE A 180 4.06 34.70 -2.26
C ILE A 180 3.18 35.79 -1.65
N SER A 181 2.61 36.63 -2.51
CA SER A 181 1.70 37.69 -2.06
C SER A 181 0.42 37.09 -1.43
N ARG A 182 -0.17 37.77 -0.45
CA ARG A 182 -1.43 37.32 0.18
C ARG A 182 -2.54 37.03 -0.84
N LYS A 183 -2.66 37.86 -1.89
CA LYS A 183 -3.64 37.65 -2.96
C LYS A 183 -3.39 36.35 -3.73
N SER A 184 -2.12 36.05 -4.03
CA SER A 184 -1.73 34.81 -4.70
C SER A 184 -2.01 33.61 -3.79
N TRP A 185 -1.78 33.76 -2.48
CA TRP A 185 -2.12 32.74 -1.49
C TRP A 185 -3.62 32.43 -1.43
N ASP A 186 -4.45 33.46 -1.31
CA ASP A 186 -5.92 33.30 -1.26
C ASP A 186 -6.44 32.62 -2.54
N THR A 187 -5.87 32.99 -3.70
CA THR A 187 -6.20 32.37 -5.00
C THR A 187 -5.82 30.89 -5.05
N ILE A 188 -4.64 30.52 -4.52
CA ILE A 188 -4.20 29.11 -4.47
C ILE A 188 -5.14 28.30 -3.57
N ILE A 189 -5.56 28.86 -2.43
CA ILE A 189 -6.50 28.21 -1.51
C ILE A 189 -7.86 28.02 -2.19
N GLU A 190 -8.41 29.05 -2.84
CA GLU A 190 -9.68 28.91 -3.57
C GLU A 190 -9.60 27.85 -4.67
N GLN A 191 -8.51 27.83 -5.46
CA GLN A 191 -8.31 26.80 -6.47
C GLN A 191 -8.20 25.40 -5.87
N ALA A 192 -7.44 25.24 -4.78
CA ALA A 192 -7.31 23.96 -4.08
C ALA A 192 -8.64 23.46 -3.53
N LYS A 193 -9.53 24.36 -3.06
CA LYS A 193 -10.89 24.03 -2.62
C LYS A 193 -11.80 23.53 -3.74
N THR A 194 -11.50 23.87 -5.00
CA THR A 194 -12.24 23.36 -6.16
C THR A 194 -11.71 22.02 -6.67
N CYS A 195 -10.57 21.54 -6.17
CA CYS A 195 -10.05 20.23 -6.54
C CYS A 195 -10.90 19.11 -5.91
N SER A 196 -11.39 18.19 -6.73
CA SER A 196 -11.98 16.94 -6.26
C SER A 196 -10.86 16.05 -5.70
N ILE A 197 -10.86 15.82 -4.39
CA ILE A 197 -9.84 14.99 -3.75
C ILE A 197 -10.40 13.55 -3.72
N ASP A 198 -9.77 12.64 -4.46
CA ASP A 198 -10.15 11.21 -4.54
C ASP A 198 -10.10 10.46 -3.17
N ASP A 199 -9.68 11.14 -2.11
CA ASP A 199 -9.42 10.62 -0.76
C ASP A 199 -10.46 11.11 0.28
N ASP A 200 -11.66 11.49 -0.18
CA ASP A 200 -12.78 11.97 0.66
C ASP A 200 -13.26 10.95 1.73
N ASP A 201 -12.84 9.68 1.61
CA ASP A 201 -13.12 8.63 2.59
C ASP A 201 -12.10 8.60 3.76
N ILE A 202 -10.94 9.26 3.65
CA ILE A 202 -9.97 9.32 4.74
C ILE A 202 -10.24 10.54 5.62
N ARG A 203 -10.94 10.31 6.72
CA ARG A 203 -11.15 11.31 7.79
C ARG A 203 -10.10 11.18 8.88
N TYR A 204 -9.52 12.29 9.28
CA TYR A 204 -8.62 12.34 10.44
C TYR A 204 -9.45 12.59 11.70
N ILE A 205 -9.27 11.77 12.73
CA ILE A 205 -10.02 11.88 13.98
C ILE A 205 -9.12 12.41 15.08
N TYR A 206 -9.55 13.46 15.76
CA TYR A 206 -8.91 13.95 16.97
C TYR A 206 -9.83 13.72 18.17
N HIS A 207 -9.33 12.97 19.16
CA HIS A 207 -10.05 12.69 20.39
C HIS A 207 -9.54 13.59 21.53
N SER A 208 -10.46 14.30 22.19
CA SER A 208 -10.20 15.05 23.41
C SER A 208 -11.04 14.49 24.55
N SER A 209 -10.40 14.09 25.63
CA SER A 209 -11.04 13.62 26.87
C SER A 209 -10.87 14.60 28.03
N ALA A 210 -10.73 15.90 27.72
CA ALA A 210 -10.40 16.93 28.70
C ALA A 210 -11.55 17.32 29.65
N SER A 211 -12.73 16.72 29.53
CA SER A 211 -13.90 16.99 30.39
C SER A 211 -14.77 15.74 30.56
N GLU A 212 -15.83 15.82 31.37
CA GLU A 212 -16.89 14.78 31.50
C GLU A 212 -17.55 14.39 30.15
N ARG A 213 -17.30 15.17 29.09
CA ARG A 213 -17.69 14.86 27.71
C ARG A 213 -16.45 14.53 26.88
N SER A 214 -16.47 13.37 26.23
CA SER A 214 -15.48 13.05 25.20
C SER A 214 -15.91 13.68 23.88
N ILE A 215 -14.98 14.35 23.21
CA ILE A 215 -15.23 15.02 21.93
C ILE A 215 -14.32 14.38 20.89
N SER A 216 -14.89 14.03 19.74
CA SER A 216 -14.14 13.58 18.56
C SER A 216 -14.40 14.53 17.42
N LEU A 217 -13.34 15.15 16.90
CA LEU A 217 -13.38 16.02 15.73
C LEU A 217 -12.98 15.21 14.49
N PHE A 218 -13.79 15.26 13.45
CA PHE A 218 -13.51 14.63 12.16
C PHE A 218 -13.07 15.72 11.19
N PHE A 219 -11.88 15.56 10.65
CA PHE A 219 -11.30 16.47 9.68
C PHE A 219 -11.24 15.81 8.31
N ASN A 220 -11.51 16.60 7.27
CA ASN A 220 -11.18 16.20 5.91
C ASN A 220 -9.66 16.29 5.65
N CYS A 221 -9.23 15.94 4.45
CA CYS A 221 -7.83 15.91 4.02
C CYS A 221 -7.14 17.29 3.93
N ILE A 222 -7.91 18.38 4.05
CA ILE A 222 -7.40 19.76 4.17
C ILE A 222 -7.48 20.29 5.62
N TYR A 223 -7.77 19.43 6.59
CA TYR A 223 -7.89 19.77 8.01
C TYR A 223 -9.04 20.76 8.34
N GLU A 224 -10.10 20.79 7.54
CA GLU A 224 -11.36 21.43 7.92
C GLU A 224 -12.21 20.43 8.72
N VAL A 225 -12.82 20.90 9.82
CA VAL A 225 -13.74 20.09 10.65
C VAL A 225 -15.03 19.88 9.86
N VAL A 226 -15.33 18.64 9.52
CA VAL A 226 -16.55 18.27 8.79
C VAL A 226 -17.62 17.72 9.74
N GLU A 227 -17.21 17.00 10.79
CA GLU A 227 -18.14 16.43 11.75
C GLU A 227 -17.57 16.44 13.16
N VAL A 228 -18.49 16.31 14.11
CA VAL A 228 -18.22 16.24 15.54
C VAL A 228 -19.01 15.09 16.15
N SER A 229 -18.38 14.34 17.05
CA SER A 229 -19.06 13.35 17.89
C SER A 229 -18.82 13.68 19.36
N PHE A 230 -19.90 13.60 20.14
CA PHE A 230 -19.86 13.73 21.59
C PHE A 230 -20.12 12.36 22.23
N ASN A 231 -19.32 11.97 23.23
CA ASN A 231 -19.51 10.76 24.03
C ASN A 231 -19.60 9.45 23.21
N GLY A 232 -18.93 9.41 22.05
CA GLY A 232 -18.96 8.24 21.15
C GLY A 232 -20.30 8.04 20.44
N GLN A 233 -21.18 9.05 20.43
CA GLN A 233 -22.38 9.03 19.60
C GLN A 233 -22.06 9.22 18.12
N ASN A 234 -23.04 8.99 17.25
CA ASN A 234 -22.88 9.17 15.81
C ASN A 234 -22.39 10.60 15.49
N PRO A 235 -21.45 10.76 14.55
CA PRO A 235 -20.98 12.08 14.14
C PRO A 235 -22.12 12.92 13.55
N CYS A 236 -22.18 14.19 13.94
CA CYS A 236 -23.10 15.18 13.41
C CYS A 236 -22.32 16.26 12.63
N SER A 237 -22.93 16.80 11.58
CA SER A 237 -22.34 17.89 10.79
C SER A 237 -22.18 19.16 11.64
N LEU A 238 -21.09 19.89 11.42
CA LEU A 238 -20.81 21.17 12.10
C LEU A 238 -21.91 22.22 11.86
N GLU A 239 -22.61 22.12 10.73
CA GLU A 239 -23.72 23.01 10.35
C GLU A 239 -24.98 22.78 11.20
N SER A 240 -25.10 21.59 11.79
CA SER A 240 -26.25 21.20 12.62
C SER A 240 -26.10 21.51 14.11
N LEU A 241 -24.94 22.05 14.53
CA LEU A 241 -24.65 22.35 15.94
C LEU A 241 -25.21 23.69 16.39
N ASN A 242 -25.65 23.71 17.65
CA ASN A 242 -26.22 24.86 18.34
C ASN A 242 -25.10 25.83 18.76
N LEU A 243 -25.44 27.10 19.04
CA LEU A 243 -24.45 28.11 19.43
C LEU A 243 -23.67 27.72 20.71
N ASP A 244 -24.35 27.11 21.69
CA ASP A 244 -23.74 26.65 22.94
C ASP A 244 -22.79 25.46 22.75
N GLU A 245 -22.99 24.66 21.70
CA GLU A 245 -22.15 23.51 21.37
C GLU A 245 -20.89 23.95 20.60
N LYS A 246 -20.99 25.03 19.82
CA LYS A 246 -19.85 25.63 19.10
C LYS A 246 -18.86 26.33 20.03
N VAL A 247 -19.30 26.82 21.18
CA VAL A 247 -18.44 27.50 22.18
C VAL A 247 -17.57 26.50 22.96
N GLY A 248 -17.95 25.21 22.98
CA GLY A 248 -17.22 24.15 23.68
C GLY A 248 -16.21 23.35 22.84
N ILE A 249 -16.03 23.71 21.57
CA ILE A 249 -15.07 23.12 20.61
C ILE A 249 -13.87 24.03 20.47
#